data_AF-A0A4R3I865-F1
#
_entry.id   AF-A0A4R3I865-F1
#
_cell.length_a   1.000
_cell.length_b   1.000
_cell.length_c   1.000
_cell.angle_alpha   90.00
_cell.angle_beta   90.00
_cell.angle_gamma   90.00
#
_symmetry.space_group_name_H-M   'P 1'
#
loop_
_entity.id
_entity.type
_entity.pdbx_description
1 polymer ?
#
loop_
_entity_poly.entity_id
_entity_poly.type
_entity_poly.pdbx_seq_one_letter_code
_entity_poly.pdbx_strand_id
1 'polypeptide(L)'
;MRLKIWSAVVFLLISLPLAGSYLFNKTHVGWLIESVPDSIAYKDNWQTIINNLTEVEHPAVIHLLPENCLCRVLSAKHAGQITVQAQSAGFNVFQLNSGDSSLGQRVSAPDINTPFSPAIAITRDDGTLAYVGAYSDGIRCNTGTSMVDQFLESPASLPARTVVGLDVQTCRCLNSAGHL
;
A
#
# COMPACT_ATOMS: atom_id res chain seq x y z
N MET A 1 20.42 -19.41 -45.13
CA MET A 1 21.00 -20.01 -43.91
C MET A 1 21.37 -18.97 -42.84
N ARG A 2 22.04 -17.86 -43.18
CA ARG A 2 22.42 -16.79 -42.23
C ARG A 2 21.25 -16.12 -41.49
N LEU A 3 20.10 -15.93 -42.15
CA LEU A 3 18.92 -15.29 -41.53
C LEU A 3 18.32 -16.11 -40.37
N LYS A 4 18.31 -17.45 -40.46
CA LYS A 4 17.78 -18.34 -39.42
C LYS A 4 18.67 -18.40 -38.17
N ILE A 5 19.99 -18.26 -38.34
CA ILE A 5 20.96 -18.24 -37.24
C ILE A 5 20.82 -16.94 -36.43
N TRP A 6 20.60 -15.82 -37.12
CA TRP A 6 20.39 -14.52 -36.47
C TRP A 6 19.09 -14.47 -35.65
N SER A 7 18.00 -15.05 -36.17
CA SER A 7 16.75 -15.17 -35.42
C SER A 7 16.88 -16.03 -34.16
N ALA A 8 17.66 -17.13 -34.22
CA ALA A 8 17.90 -17.99 -33.06
C ALA A 8 18.72 -17.29 -31.97
N VAL A 9 19.74 -16.52 -32.36
CA VAL A 9 20.58 -15.76 -31.41
C VAL A 9 19.77 -14.65 -30.74
N VAL A 10 18.94 -13.92 -31.49
CA VAL A 10 18.05 -12.89 -30.91
C VAL A 10 17.04 -13.50 -29.95
N PHE A 11 16.44 -14.65 -30.29
CA PHE A 11 15.50 -15.34 -29.41
C PHE A 11 16.16 -15.81 -28.11
N LEU A 12 17.40 -16.32 -28.17
CA LEU A 12 18.17 -16.74 -27.00
C LEU A 12 18.56 -15.54 -26.12
N LEU A 13 18.99 -14.43 -26.73
CA LEU A 13 19.35 -13.20 -26.03
C LEU A 13 18.17 -12.55 -25.31
N ILE A 14 16.93 -12.76 -25.76
CA ILE A 14 15.72 -12.23 -25.11
C ILE A 14 15.15 -13.23 -24.09
N SER A 15 15.12 -14.52 -24.40
CA SER A 15 14.50 -15.53 -23.54
C SER A 15 15.30 -15.82 -22.26
N LEU A 16 16.63 -15.81 -22.32
CA LEU A 16 17.49 -16.00 -21.15
C LEU A 16 17.29 -14.94 -20.06
N PRO A 17 17.36 -13.63 -20.33
CA PRO A 17 17.14 -12.62 -19.31
C PRO A 17 15.69 -12.59 -18.81
N LEU A 18 14.70 -12.90 -19.65
CA LEU A 18 13.31 -13.04 -19.22
C LEU A 18 13.12 -14.21 -18.25
N ALA A 19 13.67 -15.39 -18.58
CA ALA A 19 13.63 -16.56 -17.71
C ALA A 19 14.39 -16.32 -16.39
N GLY A 20 15.56 -15.69 -16.47
CA GLY A 20 16.33 -15.29 -15.29
C GLY A 20 15.58 -14.31 -14.38
N SER A 21 14.94 -13.30 -14.97
CA SER A 21 14.14 -12.31 -14.24
C SER A 21 12.91 -12.97 -13.60
N TYR A 22 12.24 -13.88 -14.31
CA TYR A 22 11.10 -14.63 -13.78
C TYR A 22 11.49 -15.52 -12.60
N LEU A 23 12.58 -16.27 -12.73
CA LEU A 23 13.11 -17.12 -11.66
C LEU A 23 13.50 -16.29 -10.43
N PHE A 24 14.26 -15.21 -10.64
CA PHE A 24 14.67 -14.32 -9.56
C PHE A 24 13.48 -13.71 -8.82
N ASN A 25 12.46 -13.26 -9.54
CA ASN A 25 11.25 -12.73 -8.93
C ASN A 25 10.57 -13.81 -8.07
N LYS A 26 10.33 -15.01 -8.64
CA LYS A 26 9.69 -16.10 -7.92
C LYS A 26 10.46 -16.56 -6.68
N THR A 27 11.79 -16.64 -6.75
CA THR A 27 12.61 -17.18 -5.65
C THR A 27 12.97 -16.16 -4.57
N HIS A 28 13.12 -14.88 -4.93
CA HIS A 28 13.66 -13.88 -4.00
C HIS A 28 12.71 -12.73 -3.68
N VAL A 29 11.64 -12.51 -4.46
CA VAL A 29 10.81 -11.30 -4.35
C VAL A 29 9.32 -11.61 -4.18
N GLY A 30 8.80 -12.67 -4.80
CA GLY A 30 7.37 -12.99 -4.82
C GLY A 30 6.76 -13.30 -3.45
N TRP A 31 7.57 -13.66 -2.45
CA TRP A 31 7.13 -13.90 -1.07
C TRP A 31 6.78 -12.60 -0.30
N LEU A 32 7.25 -11.44 -0.78
CA LEU A 32 6.95 -10.13 -0.18
C LEU A 32 5.61 -9.56 -0.64
N ILE A 33 4.96 -10.22 -1.60
CA ILE A 33 3.90 -9.62 -2.39
C ILE A 33 2.70 -10.55 -2.42
N GLU A 34 1.54 -10.01 -2.08
CA GLU A 34 0.28 -10.76 -2.09
C GLU A 34 -0.81 -9.93 -2.80
N SER A 35 -1.56 -10.59 -3.67
CA SER A 35 -2.73 -10.01 -4.32
C SER A 35 -3.92 -10.08 -3.38
N VAL A 36 -4.73 -9.04 -3.33
CA VAL A 36 -5.95 -9.08 -2.54
C VAL A 36 -7.03 -9.82 -3.32
N PRO A 37 -7.50 -10.99 -2.84
CA PRO A 37 -8.36 -11.87 -3.62
C PRO A 37 -9.77 -11.31 -3.82
N ASP A 38 -10.25 -10.49 -2.87
CA ASP A 38 -11.55 -9.83 -2.94
C ASP A 38 -11.42 -8.37 -2.49
N SER A 39 -11.40 -7.46 -3.48
CA SER A 39 -11.28 -6.02 -3.25
C SER A 39 -12.54 -5.41 -2.61
N ILE A 40 -13.71 -6.03 -2.81
CA ILE A 40 -14.97 -5.57 -2.21
C ILE A 40 -14.97 -5.90 -0.72
N ALA A 41 -14.70 -7.16 -0.37
CA ALA A 41 -14.60 -7.59 1.02
C ALA A 41 -13.50 -6.83 1.79
N TYR A 42 -12.35 -6.58 1.14
CA TYR A 42 -11.28 -5.78 1.72
C TYR A 42 -11.73 -4.35 2.03
N LYS A 43 -12.39 -3.69 1.09
CA LYS A 43 -12.95 -2.35 1.25
C LYS A 43 -14.02 -2.31 2.36
N ASP A 44 -14.92 -3.28 2.41
CA ASP A 44 -15.98 -3.35 3.42
C ASP A 44 -15.42 -3.62 4.83
N ASN A 45 -14.38 -4.45 4.95
CA ASN A 45 -13.66 -4.66 6.21
C ASN A 45 -13.02 -3.36 6.71
N TRP A 46 -12.36 -2.60 5.83
CA TRP A 46 -11.79 -1.31 6.19
C TRP A 46 -12.84 -0.28 6.58
N GLN A 47 -13.97 -0.23 5.87
CA GLN A 47 -15.07 0.65 6.26
C GLN A 47 -15.60 0.29 7.65
N THR A 48 -15.70 -1.00 7.97
CA THR A 48 -16.11 -1.48 9.29
C THR A 48 -15.12 -1.06 10.37
N ILE A 49 -13.81 -1.17 10.12
CA ILE A 49 -12.77 -0.68 11.03
C ILE A 49 -12.96 0.81 11.28
N ILE A 50 -13.06 1.62 10.21
CA ILE A 50 -13.21 3.08 10.30
C ILE A 50 -14.46 3.48 11.08
N ASN A 51 -15.60 2.83 10.83
CA ASN A 51 -16.85 3.10 11.55
C ASN A 51 -16.73 2.86 13.06
N ASN A 52 -15.79 2.02 13.50
CA ASN A 52 -15.54 1.74 14.92
C ASN A 52 -14.50 2.68 15.55
N LEU A 53 -13.79 3.50 14.77
CA LEU A 53 -12.82 4.46 15.25
C LEU A 53 -13.49 5.78 15.66
N THR A 54 -14.07 5.79 16.87
CA THR A 54 -14.80 6.97 17.38
C THR A 54 -13.93 8.22 17.65
N GLU A 55 -12.61 8.06 17.71
CA GLU A 55 -11.65 9.15 17.97
C GLU A 55 -11.13 9.81 16.68
N VAL A 56 -11.52 9.31 15.50
CA VAL A 56 -11.07 9.81 14.20
C VAL A 56 -12.03 10.88 13.70
N GLU A 57 -11.51 12.09 13.51
CA GLU A 57 -12.22 13.19 12.86
C GLU A 57 -12.00 13.15 11.35
N HIS A 58 -13.08 13.19 10.58
CA HIS A 58 -13.04 13.17 9.13
C HIS A 58 -13.13 14.59 8.52
N PRO A 59 -12.53 14.86 7.35
CA PRO A 59 -11.84 13.94 6.45
C PRO A 59 -10.44 13.56 6.98
N ALA A 60 -10.07 12.30 6.81
CA ALA A 60 -8.89 11.75 7.47
C ALA A 60 -7.99 10.97 6.52
N VAL A 61 -6.69 11.03 6.80
CA VAL A 61 -5.68 10.07 6.33
C VAL A 61 -5.29 9.19 7.51
N ILE A 62 -5.44 7.87 7.35
CA ILE A 62 -5.27 6.89 8.41
C ILE A 62 -4.18 5.89 7.99
N HIS A 63 -3.09 5.90 8.75
CA HIS A 63 -1.91 5.07 8.52
C HIS A 63 -2.01 3.74 9.27
N LEU A 64 -1.86 2.62 8.56
CA LEU A 64 -1.53 1.31 9.15
C LEU A 64 -0.08 0.96 8.81
N LEU A 65 0.82 1.25 9.75
CA LEU A 65 2.26 1.02 9.59
C LEU A 65 2.84 0.27 10.80
N PRO A 66 2.62 -1.06 10.91
CA PRO A 66 3.06 -1.83 12.08
C PRO A 66 4.58 -1.74 12.31
N GLU A 67 5.00 -1.57 13.56
CA GLU A 67 6.40 -1.31 13.94
C GLU A 67 7.34 -2.49 13.62
N ASN A 68 6.84 -3.73 13.73
CA ASN A 68 7.64 -4.94 13.51
C ASN A 68 7.62 -5.47 12.07
N CYS A 69 7.32 -4.60 11.10
CA CYS A 69 7.14 -4.99 9.71
C CYS A 69 8.38 -4.66 8.86
N LEU A 70 8.98 -5.62 8.16
CA LEU A 70 10.12 -5.33 7.25
C LEU A 70 9.78 -4.21 6.24
N CYS A 71 8.58 -4.25 5.69
CA CYS A 71 8.11 -3.32 4.67
C CYS A 71 7.91 -1.90 5.19
N ARG A 72 7.83 -1.70 6.52
CA ARG A 72 7.83 -0.37 7.16
C ARG A 72 9.10 0.41 6.83
N VAL A 73 10.27 -0.25 6.83
CA VAL A 73 11.54 0.42 6.53
C VAL A 73 11.53 1.04 5.13
N LEU A 74 10.83 0.40 4.19
CA LEU A 74 10.75 0.84 2.80
C LEU A 74 9.74 1.98 2.61
N SER A 75 8.60 1.94 3.32
CA SER A 75 7.53 2.92 3.14
C SER A 75 7.56 4.09 4.12
N ALA A 76 8.30 4.03 5.24
CA ALA A 76 8.24 5.03 6.32
C ALA A 76 8.52 6.45 5.83
N LYS A 77 9.52 6.62 4.96
CA LYS A 77 9.85 7.93 4.38
C LYS A 77 8.66 8.51 3.59
N HIS A 78 8.02 7.68 2.76
CA HIS A 78 6.88 8.11 1.94
C HIS A 78 5.63 8.34 2.80
N ALA A 79 5.40 7.50 3.80
CA ALA A 79 4.34 7.70 4.78
C ALA A 79 4.44 9.07 5.46
N GLY A 80 5.65 9.48 5.88
CA GLY A 80 5.87 10.83 6.43
C GLY A 80 5.65 11.95 5.42
N GLN A 81 6.00 11.76 4.13
CA GLN A 81 5.71 12.74 3.07
C GLN A 81 4.20 12.91 2.88
N ILE A 82 3.46 11.80 2.86
CA ILE A 82 2.00 11.80 2.78
C ILE A 82 1.40 12.52 3.99
N THR A 83 1.90 12.28 5.22
CA THR A 83 1.41 12.98 6.41
C THR A 83 1.55 14.50 6.26
N VAL A 84 2.72 14.98 5.84
CA VAL A 84 2.95 16.42 5.63
C VAL A 84 2.02 16.99 4.56
N GLN A 85 1.88 16.29 3.43
CA GLN A 85 1.00 16.71 2.33
C GLN A 85 -0.47 16.73 2.77
N ALA A 86 -0.95 15.68 3.41
CA ALA A 86 -2.31 15.54 3.89
C ALA A 86 -2.68 16.66 4.88
N GLN A 87 -1.82 16.93 5.86
CA GLN A 87 -2.02 18.03 6.81
C GLN A 87 -2.09 19.38 6.09
N SER A 88 -1.19 19.61 5.12
CA SER A 88 -1.20 20.86 4.35
C SER A 88 -2.45 21.04 3.48
N ALA A 89 -3.06 19.93 3.05
CA ALA A 89 -4.29 19.90 2.27
C ALA A 89 -5.57 19.96 3.12
N GLY A 90 -5.46 19.93 4.46
CA GLY A 90 -6.59 20.05 5.39
C GLY A 90 -7.18 18.73 5.86
N PHE A 91 -6.48 17.60 5.71
CA PHE A 91 -6.88 16.33 6.31
C PHE A 91 -6.44 16.25 7.77
N ASN A 92 -7.26 15.61 8.60
CA ASN A 92 -6.80 15.07 9.88
C ASN A 92 -5.93 13.84 9.61
N VAL A 93 -4.87 13.63 10.39
CA VAL A 93 -3.95 12.50 10.17
C VAL A 93 -3.80 11.65 11.42
N PHE A 94 -4.06 10.36 11.26
CA PHE A 94 -4.04 9.37 12.33
C PHE A 94 -3.18 8.16 11.97
N GLN A 95 -2.72 7.45 12.99
CA GLN A 95 -2.04 6.15 12.85
C GLN A 95 -2.68 5.11 13.76
N LEU A 96 -2.83 3.89 13.23
CA LEU A 96 -3.39 2.76 13.96
C LEU A 96 -2.29 1.98 14.64
N ASN A 97 -2.41 1.83 15.96
CA ASN A 97 -1.58 0.94 16.80
C ASN A 97 -0.05 1.17 16.77
N SER A 98 0.44 2.16 16.01
CA SER A 98 1.84 2.58 15.90
C SER A 98 2.11 3.83 16.75
N GLY A 99 3.33 3.99 17.27
CA GLY A 99 3.78 5.14 18.05
C GLY A 99 4.70 6.11 17.28
N ASP A 100 4.62 6.12 15.95
CA ASP A 100 5.50 6.92 15.11
C ASP A 100 5.09 8.38 15.10
N SER A 101 5.84 9.26 15.77
CA SER A 101 5.53 10.68 15.85
C SER A 101 5.42 11.41 14.50
N SER A 102 5.90 10.80 13.40
CA SER A 102 5.81 11.38 12.05
C SER A 102 4.48 11.11 11.34
N LEU A 103 3.59 10.27 11.88
CA LEU A 103 2.37 9.78 11.22
C LEU A 103 1.05 10.26 11.85
N GLY A 104 1.09 11.39 12.55
CA GLY A 104 -0.09 11.99 13.17
C GLY A 104 -0.53 11.29 14.47
N GLN A 105 -1.78 11.55 14.88
CA GLN A 105 -2.29 11.11 16.18
C GLN A 105 -2.48 9.59 16.23
N ARG A 106 -2.02 8.96 17.32
CA ARG A 106 -2.24 7.53 17.54
C ARG A 106 -3.69 7.27 17.94
N VAL A 107 -4.29 6.27 17.29
CA VAL A 107 -5.61 5.72 17.63
C VAL A 107 -5.47 4.21 17.85
N SER A 108 -6.14 3.70 18.87
CA SER A 108 -6.17 2.26 19.14
C SER A 108 -7.26 1.61 18.30
N ALA A 109 -6.89 0.62 17.49
CA ALA A 109 -7.82 -0.22 16.75
C ALA A 109 -7.70 -1.68 17.25
N PRO A 110 -8.78 -2.49 17.19
CA PRO A 110 -8.66 -3.94 17.35
C PRO A 110 -7.58 -4.49 16.41
N ASP A 111 -6.96 -5.63 16.74
CA ASP A 111 -5.90 -6.20 15.91
C ASP A 111 -6.35 -6.34 14.45
N ILE A 112 -5.80 -5.46 13.60
CA ILE A 112 -6.05 -5.46 12.17
C ILE A 112 -5.19 -6.57 11.59
N ASN A 113 -5.75 -7.77 11.57
CA ASN A 113 -5.11 -8.93 10.95
C ASN A 113 -5.22 -8.84 9.42
N THR A 114 -4.60 -7.82 8.82
CA THR A 114 -4.45 -7.74 7.37
C THR A 114 -3.11 -8.35 6.99
N PRO A 115 -3.09 -9.36 6.09
CA PRO A 115 -1.81 -9.85 5.56
C PRO A 115 -1.10 -8.76 4.75
N PHE A 116 -1.86 -7.77 4.28
CA PHE A 116 -1.42 -6.60 3.53
C PHE A 116 -1.13 -5.44 4.48
N SER A 117 0.14 -5.22 4.79
CA SER A 117 0.60 -3.98 5.40
C SER A 117 2.06 -3.74 5.04
N PRO A 118 2.50 -2.48 4.88
CA PRO A 118 1.82 -1.22 5.19
C PRO A 118 0.59 -0.88 4.34
N ALA A 119 -0.42 -0.26 4.94
CA ALA A 119 -1.63 0.21 4.25
C ALA A 119 -2.05 1.60 4.70
N ILE A 120 -2.82 2.29 3.86
CA ILE A 120 -3.34 3.63 4.09
C ILE A 120 -4.80 3.70 3.66
N ALA A 121 -5.61 4.40 4.46
CA ALA A 121 -7.00 4.70 4.17
C ALA A 121 -7.22 6.22 4.16
N ILE A 122 -8.06 6.69 3.25
CA ILE A 122 -8.46 8.10 3.15
C ILE A 122 -9.98 8.16 3.19
N THR A 123 -10.53 9.00 4.06
CA THR A 123 -11.98 9.17 4.23
C THR A 123 -12.43 10.55 3.77
N ARG A 124 -13.67 10.63 3.29
CA ARG A 124 -14.39 11.88 3.08
C ARG A 124 -14.94 12.40 4.40
N ASP A 125 -15.51 13.60 4.37
CA ASP A 125 -16.09 14.30 5.53
C ASP A 125 -17.16 13.48 6.27
N ASP A 126 -17.90 12.62 5.56
CA ASP A 126 -18.94 11.75 6.12
C ASP A 126 -18.39 10.42 6.71
N GLY A 127 -17.07 10.24 6.73
CA GLY A 127 -16.40 9.02 7.19
C GLY A 127 -16.40 7.87 6.20
N THR A 128 -16.94 8.06 4.99
CA THR A 128 -16.89 7.04 3.94
C THR A 128 -15.50 6.98 3.29
N LEU A 129 -15.05 5.77 2.95
CA LEU A 129 -13.77 5.56 2.27
C LEU A 129 -13.75 6.20 0.87
N ALA A 130 -12.75 7.06 0.64
CA ALA A 130 -12.35 7.52 -0.69
C ALA A 130 -11.28 6.63 -1.30
N TYR A 131 -10.30 6.20 -0.50
CA TYR A 131 -9.22 5.33 -0.92
C TYR A 131 -8.84 4.35 0.18
N VAL A 132 -8.51 3.12 -0.21
CA VAL A 132 -7.79 2.19 0.67
C VAL A 132 -6.83 1.34 -0.14
N GLY A 133 -5.60 1.19 0.33
CA GLY A 133 -4.59 0.44 -0.41
C GLY A 133 -3.18 0.56 0.14
N ALA A 134 -2.21 0.27 -0.72
CA ALA A 134 -0.79 0.39 -0.41
C ALA A 134 -0.34 1.86 -0.44
N TYR A 135 0.79 2.13 0.22
CA TYR A 135 1.45 3.44 0.16
C TYR A 135 2.06 3.75 -1.20
N SER A 136 2.39 2.74 -2.00
CA SER A 136 3.14 2.90 -3.25
C SER A 136 2.77 1.81 -4.24
N ASP A 137 2.82 2.14 -5.52
CA ASP A 137 2.75 1.21 -6.64
C ASP A 137 4.14 0.64 -6.95
N GLY A 138 4.33 -0.68 -6.82
CA GLY A 138 5.51 -1.33 -7.36
C GLY A 138 6.03 -2.54 -6.59
N ILE A 139 6.86 -3.31 -7.30
CA ILE A 139 7.61 -4.43 -6.72
C ILE A 139 8.55 -3.84 -5.67
N ARG A 140 8.44 -4.29 -4.41
CA ARG A 140 9.26 -3.89 -3.24
C ARG A 140 8.81 -2.64 -2.46
N CYS A 141 7.54 -2.22 -2.49
CA CYS A 141 7.10 -1.04 -1.72
C CYS A 141 7.93 0.23 -2.01
N ASN A 142 8.49 0.33 -3.23
CA ASN A 142 9.30 1.47 -3.64
C ASN A 142 8.39 2.59 -4.14
N THR A 143 8.79 3.85 -3.91
CA THR A 143 8.06 5.08 -4.23
C THR A 143 7.98 5.35 -5.74
N GLY A 144 7.34 4.45 -6.50
CA GLY A 144 6.83 4.73 -7.83
C GLY A 144 5.73 5.80 -7.81
N THR A 145 5.08 6.02 -8.95
CA THR A 145 3.92 6.93 -9.12
C THR A 145 2.75 6.54 -8.21
N SER A 146 2.82 6.88 -6.93
CA SER A 146 1.88 6.35 -5.96
C SER A 146 0.47 6.82 -6.23
N MET A 147 -0.42 5.86 -6.44
CA MET A 147 -1.83 6.12 -6.68
C MET A 147 -2.50 6.90 -5.53
N VAL A 148 -1.98 6.76 -4.30
CA VAL A 148 -2.48 7.49 -3.13
C VAL A 148 -2.28 9.00 -3.25
N ASP A 149 -1.23 9.45 -3.93
CA ASP A 149 -0.89 10.87 -4.02
C ASP A 149 -2.00 11.69 -4.71
N GLN A 150 -2.76 11.04 -5.61
CA GLN A 150 -3.91 11.64 -6.31
C GLN A 150 -5.09 11.97 -5.40
N PHE A 151 -5.11 11.43 -4.18
CA PHE A 151 -6.17 11.64 -3.19
C PHE A 151 -5.77 12.66 -2.11
N LEU A 152 -4.56 13.21 -2.19
CA LEU A 152 -4.00 14.12 -1.17
C LEU A 152 -4.03 15.59 -1.61
N GLU A 153 -4.62 15.92 -2.76
CA GLU A 153 -4.72 17.31 -3.22
C GLU A 153 -5.66 18.14 -2.33
N SER A 154 -6.85 17.63 -2.04
CA SER A 154 -7.83 18.26 -1.15
C SER A 154 -8.92 17.26 -0.73
N PRO A 155 -9.45 17.34 0.50
CA PRO A 155 -10.62 16.56 0.87
C PRO A 155 -11.85 16.82 -0.02
N ALA A 156 -12.05 18.07 -0.44
CA ALA A 156 -13.20 18.47 -1.24
C ALA A 156 -13.17 17.94 -2.68
N SER A 157 -12.00 17.52 -3.19
CA SER A 157 -11.85 16.95 -4.54
C SER A 157 -11.92 15.43 -4.57
N LEU A 158 -12.10 14.77 -3.43
CA LEU A 158 -12.17 13.31 -3.36
C LEU A 158 -13.32 12.77 -4.22
N PRO A 159 -13.07 11.70 -5.02
CA PRO A 159 -14.11 11.12 -5.85
C PRO A 159 -15.21 10.51 -4.99
N ALA A 160 -16.46 10.50 -5.45
CA ALA A 160 -17.58 9.89 -4.72
C ALA A 160 -17.50 8.35 -4.59
N ARG A 161 -16.77 7.69 -5.50
CA ARG A 161 -16.53 6.24 -5.45
C ARG A 161 -15.31 5.92 -4.58
N THR A 162 -15.37 4.84 -3.81
CA THR A 162 -14.18 4.30 -3.15
C THR A 162 -13.27 3.65 -4.16
N VAL A 163 -11.99 3.93 -4.07
CA VAL A 163 -10.96 3.31 -4.90
C VAL A 163 -10.12 2.38 -4.04
N VAL A 164 -9.94 1.17 -4.53
CA VAL A 164 -9.20 0.11 -3.84
C VAL A 164 -7.86 -0.08 -4.56
N GLY A 165 -6.82 0.57 -4.06
CA GLY A 165 -5.50 0.64 -4.69
C GLY A 165 -4.67 -0.61 -4.42
N LEU A 166 -5.09 -1.75 -4.97
CA LEU A 166 -4.48 -3.07 -4.74
C LEU A 166 -3.92 -3.72 -6.01
N ASP A 167 -4.07 -3.06 -7.18
CA ASP A 167 -3.63 -3.56 -8.50
C ASP A 167 -2.10 -3.62 -8.67
N VAL A 168 -1.38 -3.27 -7.62
CA VAL A 168 0.08 -3.27 -7.53
C VAL A 168 0.42 -3.98 -6.24
N GLN A 169 0.50 -5.32 -6.33
CA GLN A 169 1.40 -6.13 -5.52
C GLN A 169 1.66 -5.57 -4.11
N THR A 170 0.73 -5.78 -3.17
CA THR A 170 0.86 -5.18 -1.84
C THR A 170 1.88 -5.93 -1.00
N CYS A 171 2.63 -5.21 -0.18
CA CYS A 171 3.60 -5.84 0.70
C CYS A 171 2.92 -6.69 1.77
N ARG A 172 3.39 -7.92 1.93
CA ARG A 172 3.04 -8.78 3.06
C ARG A 172 3.87 -8.38 4.26
N CYS A 173 3.22 -8.24 5.41
CA CYS A 173 3.95 -7.98 6.64
C CYS A 173 4.60 -9.24 7.19
N LEU A 174 5.90 -9.15 7.47
CA LEU A 174 6.70 -10.23 8.00
C LEU A 174 7.25 -9.78 9.33
N ASN A 175 6.64 -10.27 10.40
CA ASN A 175 7.12 -10.05 11.75
C ASN A 175 8.31 -10.99 12.03
N SER A 176 9.14 -10.63 13.02
CA SER A 176 10.33 -11.38 13.46
C SER A 176 10.06 -12.84 13.90
N ALA A 177 8.80 -13.24 14.03
CA ALA A 177 8.37 -14.62 14.30
C ALA A 177 8.18 -15.49 13.04
N GLY A 178 8.37 -14.95 11.83
CA GLY A 178 8.48 -15.74 10.60
C GLY A 178 7.24 -16.50 10.13
N HIS A 179 6.09 -16.37 10.79
CA HIS A 179 4.88 -17.10 10.40
C HIS A 179 3.61 -16.25 10.60
N LEU A 180 2.92 -16.01 9.48
CA LEU A 180 1.47 -16.17 9.35
C LEU A 180 1.28 -17.45 8.54
#